data_AF-H6SQ47-F1
#
_entry.id   AF-H6SQ47-F1
#
_cell.length_a   1.000
_cell.length_b   1.000
_cell.length_c   1.000
_cell.angle_alpha   90.00
_cell.angle_beta   90.00
_cell.angle_gamma   90.00
#
_symmetry.space_group_name_H-M   'P 1'
#
loop_
_entity.id
_entity.type
_entity.pdbx_description
1 polymer ?
#
loop_
_entity_poly.entity_id
_entity_poly.type
_entity_poly.pdbx_seq_one_letter_code
_entity_poly.pdbx_strand_id
1 'polypeptide(L)'
;MSLSLDWAGVLQGPPANWLVSGFVMTLAVSLIASLLASVLAVPLLALRLSPVGPVRGLGRALISAVRDSPLLVQMFFGISPSIPWCPAPCADGFKTRPMWLRCRAT
;
A
#
# COMPACT_ATOMS: atom_id res chain seq x y z
N MET A 1 2.75 14.52 -40.83
CA MET A 1 1.53 14.80 -40.03
C MET A 1 1.98 15.45 -38.73
N SER A 2 1.74 16.75 -38.59
CA SER A 2 2.06 17.49 -37.36
C SER A 2 0.93 17.30 -36.35
N LEU A 3 1.25 16.74 -35.19
CA LEU A 3 0.29 16.51 -34.11
C LEU A 3 0.12 17.83 -33.34
N SER A 4 -0.94 18.57 -33.68
CA SER A 4 -1.27 19.85 -33.03
C SER A 4 -2.00 19.55 -31.72
N LEU A 5 -1.29 19.61 -30.59
CA LEU A 5 -1.89 19.46 -29.28
C LEU A 5 -2.65 20.75 -28.92
N ASP A 6 -3.98 20.68 -29.03
CA ASP A 6 -4.89 21.78 -28.67
C ASP A 6 -5.21 21.75 -27.16
N TRP A 7 -4.42 22.50 -26.38
CA TRP A 7 -4.62 22.67 -24.95
C TRP A 7 -5.75 23.65 -24.62
N ALA A 8 -6.13 24.52 -25.57
CA ALA A 8 -7.21 25.47 -25.38
C ALA A 8 -8.56 24.72 -25.28
N GLY A 9 -8.78 23.69 -26.09
CA GLY A 9 -9.97 22.85 -26.01
C GLY A 9 -10.11 22.03 -24.71
N VAL A 10 -9.00 21.67 -24.05
CA VAL A 10 -9.01 20.90 -22.78
C VAL A 10 -9.35 21.80 -21.58
N LEU A 11 -8.85 23.03 -21.59
CA LEU A 11 -8.99 23.99 -20.50
C LEU A 11 -10.21 24.90 -20.63
N GLN A 12 -10.99 24.76 -21.71
CA GLN A 12 -12.17 25.59 -21.97
C GLN A 12 -13.43 24.72 -22.02
N GLY A 13 -14.55 25.27 -21.54
CA GLY A 13 -15.86 24.62 -21.59
C GLY A 13 -16.08 23.52 -20.53
N PRO A 14 -16.97 22.54 -20.80
CA PRO A 14 -17.30 21.43 -19.90
C PRO A 14 -16.12 20.62 -19.32
N PRO A 15 -15.06 20.28 -20.09
CA PRO A 15 -13.96 19.44 -19.56
C PRO A 15 -13.15 20.12 -18.47
N ALA A 16 -13.04 21.45 -18.48
CA ALA A 16 -12.38 22.21 -17.43
C ALA A 16 -13.07 22.01 -16.06
N ASN A 17 -14.40 21.94 -16.05
CA ASN A 17 -15.16 21.70 -14.83
C ASN A 17 -14.95 20.28 -14.29
N TRP A 18 -14.81 19.27 -15.16
CA TRP A 18 -14.51 17.90 -14.74
C TRP A 18 -13.11 17.78 -14.15
N LEU A 19 -12.12 18.48 -14.71
CA LEU A 19 -10.77 18.56 -14.16
C LEU A 19 -10.78 19.14 -12.74
N VAL A 20 -11.48 20.26 -12.53
CA VAL A 20 -11.59 20.87 -11.20
C VAL A 20 -12.35 19.97 -10.25
N SER A 21 -13.48 19.38 -10.67
CA SER A 21 -14.26 18.45 -9.85
C SER A 21 -13.46 17.22 -9.45
N GLY A 22 -12.71 16.62 -10.38
CA GLY A 22 -11.86 15.47 -10.13
C GLY A 22 -10.69 15.81 -9.20
N PHE A 23 -10.09 17.00 -9.36
CA PHE A 23 -9.05 17.50 -8.47
C PHE A 23 -9.56 17.66 -7.04
N VAL A 24 -10.71 18.32 -6.86
CA VAL A 24 -11.33 18.48 -5.54
C VAL A 24 -11.67 17.13 -4.91
N MET A 25 -12.21 16.18 -5.69
CA MET A 25 -12.50 14.83 -5.18
C MET A 25 -11.23 14.09 -4.74
N THR A 26 -10.13 14.21 -5.49
CA THR A 26 -8.85 13.59 -5.14
C THR A 26 -8.31 14.15 -3.83
N LEU A 27 -8.40 15.46 -3.62
CA LEU A 27 -8.01 16.11 -2.36
C LEU A 27 -8.91 15.66 -1.21
N ALA A 28 -10.23 15.66 -1.40
CA ALA A 28 -11.18 15.26 -0.38
C ALA A 28 -10.97 13.80 0.06
N VAL A 29 -10.88 12.88 -0.90
CA VAL A 29 -10.63 11.45 -0.62
C VAL A 29 -9.27 11.26 0.05
N SER A 30 -8.23 11.96 -0.41
CA SER A 30 -6.89 11.85 0.19
C SER A 30 -6.85 12.34 1.64
N LEU A 31 -7.54 13.45 1.94
CA LEU A 31 -7.66 13.98 3.31
C LEU A 31 -8.42 13.02 4.21
N ILE A 32 -9.59 12.55 3.76
CA ILE A 32 -10.43 11.61 4.52
C ILE A 32 -9.68 10.29 4.75
N ALA A 33 -9.05 9.74 3.71
CA ALA A 33 -8.27 8.51 3.81
C ALA A 33 -7.08 8.68 4.77
N SER A 34 -6.39 9.81 4.73
CA SER A 34 -5.27 10.10 5.65
C SER A 34 -5.74 10.17 7.10
N LEU A 35 -6.83 10.89 7.38
CA LEU A 35 -7.41 10.98 8.72
C LEU A 35 -7.85 9.61 9.23
N LEU A 36 -8.57 8.85 8.40
CA LEU A 36 -9.04 7.51 8.76
C LEU A 36 -7.86 6.56 9.00
N ALA A 37 -6.81 6.64 8.17
CA ALA A 37 -5.57 5.88 8.35
C ALA A 37 -4.85 6.25 9.65
N SER A 38 -4.80 7.54 10.02
CA SER A 38 -4.23 7.98 11.29
C SER A 38 -4.98 7.40 12.49
N VAL A 39 -6.32 7.44 12.46
CA VAL A 39 -7.16 6.85 13.51
C VAL A 39 -6.94 5.35 13.65
N LEU A 40 -6.79 4.63 12.54
CA LEU A 40 -6.50 3.19 12.52
C LEU A 40 -5.05 2.87 12.92
N ALA A 41 -4.09 3.74 12.61
CA ALA A 41 -2.68 3.51 12.89
C ALA A 41 -2.37 3.53 14.40
N VAL A 42 -3.04 4.38 15.18
CA VAL A 42 -2.86 4.48 16.64
C VAL A 42 -3.11 3.15 17.37
N PRO A 43 -4.27 2.47 17.21
CA PRO A 43 -4.49 1.17 17.85
C PRO A 43 -3.55 0.10 17.29
N LEU A 44 -3.26 0.10 15.98
CA LEU A 44 -2.29 -0.83 15.39
C LEU A 44 -0.89 -0.69 16.01
N LEU A 45 -0.48 0.53 16.37
CA LEU A 45 0.76 0.77 17.10
C LEU A 45 0.70 0.23 18.52
N ALA A 46 -0.42 0.43 19.22
CA ALA A 46 -0.64 -0.14 20.56
C ALA A 46 -0.59 -1.68 20.54
N LEU A 47 -1.20 -2.33 19.55
CA LEU A 47 -1.12 -3.78 19.31
C LEU A 47 0.33 -4.27 19.13
N ARG A 48 1.19 -3.47 18.47
CA ARG A 48 2.61 -3.80 18.27
C ARG A 48 3.48 -3.67 19.52
N LEU A 49 3.14 -2.73 20.41
CA LEU A 49 3.83 -2.48 21.68
C LEU A 49 3.35 -3.41 22.80
N SER A 50 2.24 -4.09 22.59
CA SER A 50 1.66 -4.99 23.59
C SER A 50 2.63 -6.13 23.98
N PRO A 51 2.80 -6.41 25.28
CA PRO A 51 3.68 -7.48 25.77
C PRO A 51 3.09 -8.88 25.53
N VAL A 52 1.80 -8.98 25.24
CA VAL A 52 1.13 -10.25 24.96
C VAL A 52 1.43 -10.72 23.53
N GLY A 53 2.16 -11.84 23.42
CA GLY A 53 2.62 -12.46 22.16
C GLY A 53 1.57 -12.57 21.04
N PRO A 54 0.33 -13.06 21.29
CA PRO A 54 -0.66 -13.21 20.23
C PRO A 54 -1.16 -11.87 19.66
N VAL A 55 -1.33 -10.84 20.50
CA VAL A 55 -1.77 -9.49 20.09
C VAL A 55 -0.71 -8.83 19.21
N ARG A 56 0.57 -9.05 19.56
CA ARG A 56 1.70 -8.58 18.76
C ARG A 56 1.80 -9.29 17.42
N GLY A 57 1.51 -10.60 17.38
CA GLY A 57 1.43 -11.39 16.15
C GLY A 57 0.31 -10.91 15.22
N LEU A 58 -0.87 -10.65 15.76
CA LEU A 58 -2.02 -10.12 15.03
C LEU A 58 -1.69 -8.76 14.37
N GLY A 59 -1.11 -7.84 15.14
CA GLY A 59 -0.70 -6.53 14.62
C GLY A 59 0.36 -6.61 13.50
N ARG A 60 1.26 -7.60 13.55
CA ARG A 60 2.24 -7.85 12.48
C ARG A 60 1.58 -8.40 11.21
N ALA A 61 0.72 -9.40 11.36
CA ALA A 61 0.02 -10.03 10.25
C ALA A 61 -0.87 -9.03 9.49
N LEU A 62 -1.63 -8.21 10.23
CA LEU A 62 -2.53 -7.22 9.63
C LEU A 62 -1.75 -6.18 8.79
N ILE A 63 -0.59 -5.72 9.28
CA ILE A 63 0.21 -4.69 8.59
C ILE A 63 0.99 -5.28 7.40
N SER A 64 1.51 -6.50 7.53
CA SER A 64 2.18 -7.20 6.43
C SER A 64 1.22 -7.42 5.25
N ALA A 65 0.00 -7.90 5.51
CA ALA A 65 -1.01 -8.08 4.47
C ALA A 65 -1.31 -6.79 3.67
N VAL A 66 -1.38 -5.64 4.35
CA VAL A 66 -1.65 -4.35 3.71
C VAL A 66 -0.45 -3.80 2.93
N ARG A 67 0.78 -3.99 3.43
CA ARG A 67 1.99 -3.42 2.83
C ARG A 67 2.60 -4.27 1.71
N ASP A 68 2.40 -5.58 1.78
CA ASP A 68 2.99 -6.53 0.82
C ASP A 68 2.08 -6.79 -0.39
N SER A 69 0.80 -6.38 -0.31
CA SER A 69 -0.15 -6.52 -1.41
C SER A 69 -0.16 -5.26 -2.31
N PRO A 70 -0.02 -5.39 -3.64
CA PRO A 70 -0.12 -4.25 -4.55
C PRO A 70 -1.53 -3.63 -4.46
N LEU A 71 -1.58 -2.30 -4.33
CA LEU A 71 -2.80 -1.50 -4.15
C LEU A 71 -3.86 -1.74 -5.24
N LEU A 72 -3.39 -2.07 -6.46
CA LEU A 72 -4.26 -2.42 -7.58
C LEU A 72 -5.05 -3.70 -7.29
N VAL A 73 -4.41 -4.73 -6.72
CA VAL A 73 -5.11 -5.96 -6.30
C VAL A 73 -6.08 -5.66 -5.16
N GLN A 74 -5.73 -4.77 -4.23
CA GLN A 74 -6.64 -4.39 -3.13
C GLN A 74 -7.91 -3.69 -3.64
N MET A 75 -7.79 -2.80 -4.63
CA MET A 75 -8.95 -2.12 -5.23
C MET A 75 -9.79 -3.03 -6.14
N PHE A 76 -9.16 -3.97 -6.88
CA PHE A 76 -9.86 -4.86 -7.81
C PHE A 76 -10.42 -6.14 -7.17
N PHE A 77 -9.74 -6.71 -6.16
CA PHE A 77 -10.04 -8.03 -5.58
C PHE A 77 -10.21 -8.04 -4.05
N GLY A 78 -10.02 -6.90 -3.38
CA GLY A 78 -10.00 -6.83 -1.91
C GLY A 78 -8.70 -7.37 -1.30
N ILE A 79 -8.53 -7.22 0.03
CA ILE A 79 -7.34 -7.71 0.76
C ILE A 79 -7.34 -9.24 0.76
N SER A 80 -6.65 -9.84 -0.23
CA SER A 80 -6.47 -11.30 -0.34
C SER A 80 -5.34 -11.79 0.57
N PRO A 81 -5.58 -12.71 1.53
CA PRO A 81 -4.64 -13.05 2.59
C PRO A 81 -3.67 -14.19 2.25
N SER A 82 -3.17 -14.30 1.01
CA SER A 82 -2.43 -15.51 0.57
C SER A 82 -0.99 -15.67 1.08
N ILE A 83 -0.42 -14.71 1.83
CA ILE A 83 0.99 -14.73 2.30
C ILE A 83 1.27 -14.61 3.84
N PRO A 84 0.33 -14.42 4.81
CA PRO A 84 0.71 -14.26 6.22
C PRO A 84 1.00 -15.54 7.03
N TRP A 85 0.81 -16.75 6.46
CA TRP A 85 0.90 -18.00 7.23
C TRP A 85 2.32 -18.52 7.47
N CYS A 86 3.35 -17.82 6.99
CA CYS A 86 4.72 -18.11 7.39
C CYS A 86 5.07 -17.34 8.68
N PRO A 87 5.17 -18.00 9.85
CA PRO A 87 5.76 -17.38 11.02
C PRO A 87 7.21 -16.96 10.71
N ALA A 88 7.66 -15.88 11.36
CA ALA A 88 8.91 -15.18 11.09
C ALA A 88 10.18 -16.04 10.85
N PRO A 89 10.39 -17.25 11.43
CA PRO A 89 11.61 -18.02 11.16
C PRO A 89 11.83 -18.43 9.69
N CYS A 90 10.77 -18.50 8.87
CA CYS A 90 10.89 -18.94 7.47
C CYS A 90 11.16 -17.80 6.48
N ALA A 91 10.87 -16.54 6.84
CA ALA A 91 11.08 -15.39 5.95
C ALA A 91 12.57 -14.99 5.85
N ASP A 92 13.34 -15.30 6.89
CA ASP A 92 14.77 -15.02 7.03
C ASP A 92 15.59 -15.79 5.99
N GLY A 93 15.14 -17.00 5.62
CA GLY A 93 15.81 -17.88 4.66
C GLY A 93 15.75 -17.40 3.21
N PHE A 94 14.75 -16.58 2.86
CA PHE A 94 14.56 -16.11 1.48
C PHE A 94 15.18 -14.73 1.21
N LYS A 95 15.28 -13.87 2.23
CA LYS A 95 15.72 -12.47 2.03
C LYS A 95 17.20 -12.20 2.35
N THR A 96 17.93 -13.10 3.02
CA THR A 96 19.23 -12.74 3.63
C THR A 96 20.49 -13.39 3.04
N ARG A 97 20.44 -14.11 1.92
CA ARG A 97 21.68 -14.55 1.25
C ARG A 97 21.72 -14.16 -0.22
N PRO A 98 22.53 -13.16 -0.62
CA PRO A 98 22.86 -13.00 -2.04
C PRO A 98 23.54 -14.28 -2.53
N MET A 99 23.08 -14.80 -3.67
CA MET A 99 23.47 -16.07 -4.28
C MET A 99 25.00 -16.25 -4.42
N TRP A 100 25.74 -15.14 -4.52
CA TRP A 100 27.20 -15.10 -4.66
C TRP A 100 28.00 -15.53 -3.42
N LEU A 101 27.39 -15.60 -2.23
CA LEU A 101 28.05 -16.10 -1.00
C LEU A 101 28.02 -17.64 -0.87
N ARG A 102 27.39 -18.38 -1.80
CA ARG A 102 27.38 -19.85 -1.81
C ARG A 102 28.53 -20.51 -2.59
N CYS A 103 29.32 -19.76 -3.37
CA CYS A 103 30.38 -20.33 -4.21
C CYS A 103 31.81 -20.26 -3.63
N ARG A 104 31.98 -19.89 -2.35
CA ARG A 104 33.31 -19.89 -1.69
C ARG A 104 33.34 -20.86 -0.51
N ALA A 105 33.00 -22.11 -0.78
CA ALA A 105 33.20 -23.23 0.14
C ALA A 105 33.20 -24.55 -0.65
N THR A 106 34.17 -24.68 -1.54
CA THR A 106 34.74 -25.96 -2.00
C THR A 106 36.22 -25.72 -2.23
#